data_AF-A0A960QUF2-F1
#
_entry.id   AF-A0A960QUF2-F1
#
_cell.length_a   1.000
_cell.length_b   1.000
_cell.length_c   1.000
_cell.angle_alpha   90.00
_cell.angle_beta   90.00
_cell.angle_gamma   90.00
#
_symmetry.space_group_name_H-M   'P 1'
#
loop_
_entity.id
_entity.type
_entity.pdbx_description
1 polymer ?
#
loop_
_entity_poly.entity_id
_entity_poly.type
_entity_poly.pdbx_seq_one_letter_code
_entity_poly.pdbx_strand_id
1 'polypeptide(L)'
;NGVVVFDQSSDGTYAGVMTGSGNLTKIGTAKLTLTGASTYSGGTTVTEGILQGDTGSLQGNIGNNGEVIFDQGSDGTYIGKMSGTGSLTKNG
;
A
#
# COMPACT_ATOMS: atom_id res chain seq x y z
N ASN A 1 7.13 -12.46 -13.15
CA ASN A 1 7.06 -11.67 -11.91
C ASN A 1 5.90 -12.15 -11.08
N GLY A 2 6.11 -12.37 -9.78
CA GLY A 2 5.05 -12.76 -8.86
C GLY A 2 4.15 -11.57 -8.50
N VAL A 3 2.91 -11.85 -8.13
CA VAL A 3 1.98 -10.86 -7.57
C VAL A 3 1.69 -11.30 -6.14
N VAL A 4 1.77 -10.36 -5.20
CA VAL A 4 1.29 -10.56 -3.84
C VAL A 4 -0.11 -9.97 -3.76
N VAL A 5 -1.10 -10.82 -3.50
CA VAL A 5 -2.49 -10.39 -3.32
C VAL A 5 -2.86 -10.49 -1.85
N PHE A 6 -3.31 -9.38 -1.28
CA PHE A 6 -3.96 -9.34 0.02
C PHE A 6 -5.46 -9.20 -0.18
N ASP A 7 -6.20 -10.25 0.15
CA ASP A 7 -7.67 -10.27 0.16
C ASP A 7 -8.16 -10.22 1.60
N GLN A 8 -8.43 -9.01 2.08
CA GLN A 8 -8.75 -8.77 3.48
C GLN A 8 -10.26 -8.50 3.62
N SER A 9 -10.97 -9.49 4.19
CA SER A 9 -12.36 -9.37 4.64
C SER A 9 -12.47 -8.82 6.07
N SER A 10 -11.35 -8.72 6.78
CA SER A 10 -11.22 -8.10 8.11
C SER A 10 -9.87 -7.39 8.22
N ASP A 11 -9.77 -6.46 9.16
CA ASP A 11 -8.57 -5.65 9.33
C ASP A 11 -7.36 -6.53 9.66
N GLY A 12 -6.26 -6.30 8.94
CA GLY A 12 -5.04 -7.08 9.12
C GLY A 12 -3.78 -6.22 9.08
N THR A 13 -2.72 -6.76 9.66
CA THR A 13 -1.39 -6.15 9.63
C THR A 13 -0.40 -7.11 9.00
N TYR A 14 0.37 -6.61 8.04
CA TYR A 14 1.51 -7.31 7.47
C TYR A 14 2.80 -6.59 7.86
N ALA A 15 3.60 -7.24 8.72
CA ALA A 15 4.87 -6.73 9.22
C ALA A 15 6.09 -7.28 8.46
N GLY A 16 5.87 -8.09 7.42
CA GLY A 16 6.93 -8.65 6.60
C GLY A 16 7.55 -7.63 5.66
N VAL A 17 8.78 -7.91 5.23
CA VAL A 17 9.48 -7.13 4.21
C VAL A 17 9.16 -7.73 2.84
N MET A 18 8.51 -6.96 1.96
CA MET A 18 8.31 -7.37 0.56
C MET A 18 9.46 -6.86 -0.31
N THR A 19 10.04 -7.74 -1.11
CA THR A 19 11.17 -7.42 -2.00
C THR A 19 10.92 -7.97 -3.42
N GLY A 20 11.70 -7.48 -4.39
CA GLY A 20 11.69 -7.97 -5.77
C GLY A 20 10.88 -7.11 -6.74
N SER A 21 10.72 -7.59 -7.97
CA SER A 21 10.03 -6.86 -9.05
C SER A 21 8.52 -7.14 -9.13
N GLY A 22 7.97 -7.79 -8.11
CA GLY A 22 6.56 -8.14 -8.04
C GLY A 22 5.68 -6.94 -7.68
N ASN A 23 4.39 -7.09 -7.96
CA ASN A 23 3.36 -6.09 -7.69
C ASN A 23 2.56 -6.49 -6.45
N LEU A 24 2.08 -5.50 -5.69
CA LEU A 24 1.12 -5.70 -4.62
C LEU A 24 -0.29 -5.39 -5.13
N THR A 25 -1.25 -6.26 -4.81
CA THR A 25 -2.68 -5.99 -5.05
C THR A 25 -3.45 -6.14 -3.74
N LYS A 26 -4.12 -5.07 -3.31
CA LYS A 26 -5.02 -5.05 -2.17
C LYS A 26 -6.47 -5.11 -2.69
N ILE A 27 -7.16 -6.18 -2.32
CA ILE A 27 -8.59 -6.38 -2.54
C ILE A 27 -9.29 -6.61 -1.20
N GLY A 28 -10.63 -6.69 -1.22
CA GLY A 28 -11.44 -6.80 -0.01
C GLY A 28 -11.62 -5.46 0.69
N THR A 29 -12.77 -5.28 1.31
CA THR A 29 -13.23 -3.99 1.83
C THR A 29 -12.54 -3.56 3.13
N ALA A 30 -11.85 -4.48 3.82
CA ALA A 30 -11.23 -4.19 5.10
C ALA A 30 -9.86 -3.51 4.96
N LYS A 31 -9.30 -3.07 6.09
CA LYS A 31 -8.01 -2.39 6.15
C LYS A 31 -6.84 -3.38 6.13
N LEU A 32 -5.83 -3.08 5.32
CA LEU A 32 -4.51 -3.70 5.43
C LEU A 32 -3.50 -2.66 5.90
N THR A 33 -2.83 -2.93 7.01
CA THR A 33 -1.73 -2.12 7.50
C THR A 33 -0.40 -2.77 7.16
N LEU A 34 0.44 -2.09 6.39
CA LEU A 34 1.82 -2.49 6.13
C LEU A 34 2.73 -1.76 7.12
N THR A 35 3.56 -2.51 7.84
CA THR A 35 4.53 -1.97 8.80
C THR A 35 5.97 -2.39 8.49
N GLY A 36 6.15 -3.38 7.62
CA GLY A 36 7.48 -3.80 7.18
C GLY A 36 8.02 -2.91 6.06
N ALA A 37 9.27 -2.44 6.23
CA ALA A 37 9.97 -1.66 5.20
C ALA A 37 10.20 -2.51 3.95
N SER A 38 9.58 -2.13 2.84
CA SER A 38 9.53 -2.94 1.63
C SER A 38 10.33 -2.30 0.50
N THR A 39 10.86 -3.10 -0.42
CA THR A 39 11.69 -2.69 -1.57
C THR A 39 11.16 -3.22 -2.89
N TYR A 40 9.88 -3.60 -2.95
CA TYR A 40 9.27 -4.07 -4.18
C TYR A 40 9.16 -2.93 -5.20
N SER A 41 9.42 -3.22 -6.48
CA SER A 41 9.43 -2.20 -7.54
C SER A 41 8.28 -2.31 -8.54
N GLY A 42 7.46 -3.37 -8.45
CA GLY A 42 6.32 -3.55 -9.36
C GLY A 42 5.16 -2.58 -9.13
N GLY A 43 5.14 -1.89 -7.99
CA GLY A 43 4.08 -0.96 -7.61
C GLY A 43 2.91 -1.65 -6.90
N THR A 44 1.85 -0.89 -6.69
CA THR A 44 0.72 -1.25 -5.84
C THR A 44 -0.60 -0.95 -6.54
N THR A 45 -1.57 -1.83 -6.42
CA THR A 45 -2.96 -1.59 -6.83
C THR A 45 -3.87 -1.81 -5.64
N VAL A 46 -4.66 -0.80 -5.29
CA VAL A 46 -5.71 -0.85 -4.28
C VAL A 46 -7.04 -0.82 -5.01
N THR A 47 -7.68 -1.98 -5.13
CA THR A 47 -8.96 -2.08 -5.82
C THR A 47 -10.09 -1.53 -4.96
N GLU A 48 -10.05 -1.80 -3.65
CA GLU A 48 -11.07 -1.40 -2.69
C GLU A 48 -10.54 -1.48 -1.25
N GLY A 49 -11.34 -1.00 -0.30
CA GLY A 49 -10.98 -0.95 1.12
C GLY A 49 -9.88 0.06 1.41
N ILE A 50 -9.11 -0.20 2.46
CA ILE A 50 -8.07 0.71 2.96
C ILE A 50 -6.71 0.03 2.92
N LEU A 51 -5.72 0.70 2.33
CA LEU A 51 -4.31 0.35 2.46
C LEU A 51 -3.61 1.41 3.31
N GLN A 52 -3.12 1.03 4.50
CA GLN A 52 -2.33 1.90 5.35
C GLN A 52 -0.86 1.50 5.32
N GLY A 53 0.03 2.49 5.25
CA GLY A 53 1.47 2.32 5.38
C GLY A 53 2.15 3.67 5.47
N ASP A 54 3.43 3.71 5.15
CA ASP A 54 4.29 4.90 5.14
C ASP A 54 5.19 4.87 3.89
N THR A 55 6.06 5.87 3.70
CA THR A 55 6.99 5.92 2.57
C THR A 55 8.07 4.82 2.59
N GLY A 56 8.21 4.06 3.69
CA GLY A 56 9.12 2.93 3.77
C GLY A 56 8.48 1.59 3.41
N SER A 57 7.18 1.44 3.67
CA SER A 57 6.41 0.21 3.45
C SER A 57 5.66 0.19 2.12
N LEU A 58 5.24 1.35 1.62
CA LEU A 58 4.62 1.50 0.31
C LEU A 58 5.68 1.88 -0.73
N GLN A 59 5.67 1.20 -1.88
CA GLN A 59 6.62 1.46 -2.96
C GLN A 59 5.99 1.46 -4.35
N GLY A 60 6.68 2.15 -5.28
CA GLY A 60 6.34 2.22 -6.70
C GLY A 60 5.10 3.07 -7.01
N ASN A 61 4.52 2.93 -8.20
CA ASN A 61 3.27 3.64 -8.50
C ASN A 61 2.09 2.99 -7.76
N ILE A 62 1.12 3.79 -7.32
CA ILE A 62 -0.10 3.30 -6.67
C ILE A 62 -1.31 3.61 -7.58
N GLY A 63 -1.98 2.57 -8.06
CA GLY A 63 -3.35 2.67 -8.55
C GLY A 63 -4.31 2.56 -7.36
N ASN A 64 -4.97 3.66 -6.99
CA ASN A 64 -5.86 3.74 -5.84
C ASN A 64 -7.32 3.94 -6.27
N ASN A 65 -8.16 2.93 -6.05
CA ASN A 65 -9.60 2.98 -6.23
C ASN A 65 -10.40 2.85 -4.91
N GLY A 66 -9.70 2.71 -3.77
CA GLY A 66 -10.27 2.69 -2.43
C GLY A 66 -9.77 3.88 -1.60
N GLU A 67 -9.09 3.59 -0.50
CA GLU A 67 -8.36 4.58 0.30
C GLU A 67 -6.91 4.14 0.53
N VAL A 68 -5.99 5.08 0.42
CA VAL A 68 -4.61 4.92 0.87
C VAL A 68 -4.35 5.87 2.02
N ILE A 69 -3.85 5.34 3.12
CA ILE A 69 -3.46 6.11 4.31
C ILE A 69 -1.94 6.06 4.44
N PHE A 70 -1.31 7.24 4.33
CA PHE A 70 0.08 7.40 4.78
C PHE A 70 0.07 7.78 6.26
N ASP A 71 0.34 6.81 7.13
CA ASP A 71 0.53 7.01 8.56
C ASP A 71 2.01 7.29 8.83
N GLN A 72 2.38 8.55 8.63
CA GLN A 72 3.76 9.01 8.51
C GLN A 72 4.06 10.05 9.59
N GLY A 73 4.72 9.63 10.68
CA GLY A 73 5.05 10.48 11.83
C GLY A 73 6.24 11.44 11.64
N SER A 74 6.92 11.39 10.49
CA SER A 74 8.07 12.25 10.17
C SER A 74 8.08 12.59 8.68
N ASP A 75 8.80 13.65 8.29
CA ASP A 75 8.92 14.00 6.88
C ASP A 75 9.47 12.83 6.04
N GLY A 76 8.82 12.57 4.91
CA GLY A 76 9.15 11.50 3.98
C GLY A 76 8.79 11.91 2.56
N THR A 77 9.46 11.32 1.56
CA THR A 77 9.19 11.60 0.15
C THR A 77 8.69 10.33 -0.53
N TYR A 78 7.46 10.37 -1.03
CA TYR A 78 6.94 9.33 -1.90
C TYR A 78 7.21 9.69 -3.36
N ILE A 79 8.05 8.91 -4.04
CA ILE A 79 8.44 9.17 -5.43
C ILE A 79 7.45 8.59 -6.46
N GLY A 80 6.58 7.69 -6.02
CA GLY A 80 5.63 7.00 -6.89
C GLY A 80 4.46 7.88 -7.30
N LYS A 81 3.98 7.71 -8.53
CA LYS A 81 2.74 8.35 -8.97
C LYS A 81 1.56 7.63 -8.32
N MET A 82 0.67 8.40 -7.69
CA MET A 82 -0.66 7.93 -7.32
C MET A 82 -1.66 8.30 -8.42
N SER A 83 -2.51 7.35 -8.81
CA SER A 83 -3.59 7.53 -9.80
C SER A 83 -4.85 6.80 -9.36
N GLY A 84 -6.00 7.08 -9.99
CA GLY A 84 -7.26 6.40 -9.74
C GLY A 84 -8.32 7.32 -9.15
N THR A 85 -9.40 6.74 -8.65
CA THR A 85 -10.59 7.45 -8.15
C THR A 85 -10.70 7.44 -6.62
N GLY A 86 -9.79 6.75 -5.95
CA GLY A 86 -9.77 6.60 -4.49
C GLY A 86 -9.32 7.87 -3.77
N SER A 87 -9.40 7.82 -2.43
CA SER A 87 -8.97 8.90 -1.56
C SER A 87 -7.57 8.67 -1.00
N LEU A 88 -6.86 9.76 -0.75
CA LEU A 88 -5.57 9.76 -0.07
C LEU A 88 -5.72 10.50 1.25
N THR A 89 -5.41 9.81 2.35
CA THR A 89 -5.36 10.40 3.69
C THR A 89 -3.91 10.36 4.17
N LYS A 90 -3.46 11.42 4.83
CA LYS A 90 -2.19 11.43 5.54
C LYS A 90 -2.46 11.61 7.03
N ASN A 91 -1.96 10.68 7.84
CA ASN A 91 -1.95 10.76 9.29
C ASN A 91 -0.53 11.01 9.79
N GLY A 92 -0.39 11.76 10.88
CA GLY A 92 0.91 12.09 11.50
C GLY A 92 1.20 13.58 11.49
#